data_AF-A0A1C5FUK2-F1
#
_entry.id   AF-A0A1C5FUK2-F1
#
_cell.length_a   1.000
_cell.length_b   1.000
_cell.length_c   1.000
_cell.angle_alpha   90.00
_cell.angle_beta   90.00
_cell.angle_gamma   90.00
#
_symmetry.space_group_name_H-M   'P 1'
#
loop_
_entity.id
_entity.type
_entity.pdbx_description
1 polymer ?
#
loop_
_entity_poly.entity_id
_entity_poly.type
_entity_poly.pdbx_seq_one_letter_code
_entity_poly.pdbx_strand_id
1 'polypeptide(L)'
;MLRDGRADVSVVRLPVDQEGLEVRPLFQEPRVVMVPAEHRLAGRSSVTVTDLAGEHLLQDPDAVPEWRDMAVELRGRRRPDVPVVHQVEEKLELVAAKAGVCVLPLSTATFYTRPDVVALPVEGIGPNEVALAWTASRRSPLIHGFAQAAAETLTRPRP
;
A
#
# COMPACT_ATOMS: atom_id res chain seq x y z
N MET A 1 7.86 -0.06 -18.89
CA MET A 1 6.62 -0.61 -19.46
C MET A 1 5.77 0.47 -20.13
N LEU A 2 5.37 1.54 -19.43
CA LEU A 2 4.67 2.65 -20.11
C LEU A 2 5.60 3.48 -20.99
N ARG A 3 6.73 3.93 -20.43
CA ARG A 3 7.70 4.83 -21.11
C ARG A 3 8.35 4.18 -22.35
N ASP A 4 8.58 2.87 -22.32
CA ASP A 4 9.16 2.08 -23.41
C ASP A 4 8.10 1.45 -24.33
N GLY A 5 6.82 1.81 -24.15
CA GLY A 5 5.72 1.39 -25.04
C GLY A 5 5.27 -0.06 -24.93
N ARG A 6 5.77 -0.84 -23.96
CA ARG A 6 5.36 -2.24 -23.73
C ARG A 6 3.96 -2.37 -23.10
N ALA A 7 3.42 -1.29 -22.56
CA ALA A 7 2.05 -1.20 -22.08
C ALA A 7 1.45 0.16 -22.48
N ASP A 8 0.16 0.16 -22.80
CA ASP A 8 -0.56 1.38 -23.18
C ASP A 8 -1.15 2.11 -21.98
N VAL A 9 -1.61 1.34 -20.98
CA VAL A 9 -2.15 1.82 -19.71
C VAL A 9 -1.65 0.91 -18.60
N SER A 10 -1.40 1.46 -17.42
CA SER A 10 -1.01 0.72 -16.22
C SER A 10 -1.87 1.11 -15.04
N VAL A 11 -2.23 0.13 -14.20
CA VAL A 11 -2.79 0.39 -12.87
C VAL A 11 -1.63 0.63 -11.92
N VAL A 12 -1.61 1.79 -11.29
CA VAL A 12 -0.55 2.23 -10.38
C VAL A 12 -1.13 2.58 -9.00
N ARG A 13 -0.27 2.56 -7.98
CA ARG A 13 -0.58 3.02 -6.63
C ARG A 13 0.24 4.27 -6.36
N LEU A 14 -0.42 5.34 -5.94
CA LEU A 14 0.25 6.63 -5.69
C LEU A 14 0.92 6.64 -4.31
N PRO A 15 2.02 7.41 -4.16
CA PRO A 15 2.65 8.26 -5.17
C PRO A 15 3.50 7.48 -6.20
N VAL A 16 3.52 7.95 -7.45
CA VAL A 16 4.48 7.55 -8.48
C VAL A 16 5.12 8.79 -9.10
N ASP A 17 6.30 8.64 -9.71
CA ASP A 17 6.84 9.66 -10.60
C ASP A 17 5.90 9.84 -11.80
N GLN A 18 5.31 11.03 -11.92
CA GLN A 18 4.34 11.38 -12.95
C GLN A 18 4.96 12.10 -14.15
N GLU A 19 6.28 12.28 -14.20
CA GLU A 19 6.92 13.03 -15.28
C GLU A 19 6.58 12.42 -16.65
N GLY A 20 5.91 13.17 -17.53
CA GLY A 20 5.49 12.68 -18.85
C GLY A 20 4.39 11.62 -18.83
N LEU A 21 3.74 11.40 -17.67
CA LEU A 21 2.57 10.54 -17.54
C LEU A 21 1.32 11.39 -17.33
N GLU A 22 0.21 10.94 -17.91
CA GLU A 22 -1.11 11.34 -17.49
C GLU A 22 -1.61 10.30 -16.49
N VAL A 23 -2.12 10.76 -15.35
CA VAL A 23 -2.58 9.92 -14.25
C VAL A 23 -4.03 10.27 -13.95
N ARG A 24 -4.89 9.25 -13.90
CA ARG A 24 -6.29 9.37 -13.56
C ARG A 24 -6.61 8.51 -12.34
N PRO A 25 -6.92 9.13 -11.18
CA PRO A 25 -7.42 8.41 -10.02
C PRO A 25 -8.64 7.56 -10.35
N LEU A 26 -8.68 6.35 -9.79
CA LEU A 26 -9.82 5.45 -9.91
C LEU A 26 -10.58 5.35 -8.59
N PHE A 27 -9.89 4.95 -7.53
CA PHE A 27 -10.47 4.80 -6.20
C PHE A 27 -9.39 4.85 -5.12
N GLN A 28 -9.85 5.01 -3.90
CA GLN A 28 -9.04 4.92 -2.70
C GLN A 28 -9.37 3.61 -1.98
N GLU A 29 -8.36 2.93 -1.47
CA GLU A 29 -8.52 1.76 -0.63
C GLU A 29 -7.94 1.98 0.78
N PRO A 30 -8.62 1.49 1.84
CA PRO A 30 -8.07 1.51 3.18
C PRO A 30 -6.74 0.76 3.27
N ARG A 31 -5.91 1.17 4.22
CA ARG A 31 -4.66 0.49 4.56
C ARG A 31 -4.82 -0.26 5.88
N VAL A 32 -4.17 -1.41 5.97
CA VAL A 32 -4.16 -2.28 7.17
C VAL A 32 -2.71 -2.53 7.59
N VAL A 33 -2.49 -2.72 8.88
CA VAL A 33 -1.22 -3.26 9.39
C VAL A 33 -1.31 -4.77 9.47
N MET A 34 -0.24 -5.44 9.06
CA MET A 34 -0.03 -6.86 9.21
C MET A 34 0.82 -7.09 10.45
N VAL A 35 0.31 -7.84 11.41
CA VAL A 35 0.98 -8.17 12.67
C VAL A 35 0.98 -9.69 12.90
N PRO A 36 1.94 -10.27 13.65
CA PRO A 36 1.84 -11.67 14.05
C PRO A 36 0.52 -11.97 14.78
N ALA A 37 -0.03 -13.18 14.64
CA ALA A 37 -1.27 -13.56 15.32
C ALA A 37 -1.19 -13.49 16.86
N GLU A 38 0.03 -13.65 17.42
CA GLU A 38 0.30 -13.52 18.86
C GLU A 38 0.66 -12.09 19.29
N HIS A 39 0.60 -11.12 18.36
CA HIS A 39 0.98 -9.74 18.64
C HIS A 39 0.00 -9.09 19.63
N ARG A 40 0.49 -8.17 20.47
CA ARG A 40 -0.32 -7.44 21.47
C ARG A 40 -1.53 -6.69 20.88
N LEU A 41 -1.50 -6.39 19.59
CA LEU A 41 -2.56 -5.68 18.87
C LEU A 41 -3.55 -6.62 18.16
N ALA A 42 -3.23 -7.91 18.00
CA ALA A 42 -3.96 -8.84 17.13
C ALA A 42 -5.44 -9.05 17.53
N GLY A 43 -5.81 -8.80 18.80
CA GLY A 43 -7.19 -8.90 19.27
C GLY A 43 -8.03 -7.62 19.10
N ARG A 44 -7.48 -6.55 18.52
CA ARG A 44 -8.21 -5.28 18.34
C ARG A 44 -9.03 -5.30 17.04
N SER A 45 -10.07 -4.47 16.98
CA SER A 45 -10.86 -4.26 15.75
C SER A 45 -10.19 -3.28 14.78
N SER A 46 -9.37 -2.36 15.30
CA SER A 46 -8.57 -1.38 14.56
C SER A 46 -7.42 -0.88 15.45
N VAL A 47 -6.46 -0.18 14.84
CA VAL A 47 -5.34 0.46 15.54
C VAL A 47 -5.15 1.87 15.02
N THR A 48 -4.58 2.75 15.84
CA THR A 48 -4.17 4.09 15.40
C THR A 48 -2.71 4.10 14.97
N VAL A 49 -2.31 5.11 14.20
CA VAL A 49 -0.88 5.33 13.89
C VAL A 49 -0.02 5.47 15.16
N THR A 50 -0.57 6.03 16.25
CA THR A 50 0.08 6.13 17.56
C THR A 50 0.37 4.75 18.17
N ASP A 51 -0.55 3.78 18.04
CA ASP A 51 -0.33 2.42 18.52
C ASP A 51 0.85 1.74 17.81
N LEU A 52 1.12 2.15 16.58
CA LEU A 52 2.21 1.66 15.73
C LEU A 52 3.53 2.40 15.92
N ALA A 53 3.56 3.52 16.63
CA ALA A 53 4.75 4.37 16.76
C ALA A 53 5.96 3.66 17.40
N GLY A 54 5.72 2.63 18.21
CA GLY A 54 6.76 1.78 18.81
C GLY A 54 7.09 0.51 18.03
N GLU A 55 6.40 0.23 16.92
CA GLU A 55 6.61 -0.99 16.13
C GLU A 55 7.70 -0.78 15.08
N HIS A 56 8.43 -1.86 14.75
CA HIS A 56 9.42 -1.85 13.67
C HIS A 56 8.73 -2.00 12.32
N LEU A 57 8.84 -1.01 11.43
CA LEU A 57 8.19 -1.04 10.12
C LEU A 57 9.08 -1.73 9.08
N LEU A 58 8.62 -2.87 8.54
CA LEU A 58 9.29 -3.69 7.53
C LEU A 58 9.08 -3.16 6.08
N GLN A 59 9.22 -1.86 5.89
CA GLN A 59 9.20 -1.19 4.59
C GLN A 59 9.80 0.21 4.70
N ASP A 60 9.89 0.92 3.57
CA ASP A 60 10.32 2.31 3.57
C ASP A 60 9.35 3.17 4.44
N PRO A 61 9.87 3.94 5.42
CA PRO A 61 9.06 4.92 6.14
C PRO A 61 8.32 5.92 5.25
N ASP A 62 8.80 6.20 4.02
CA ASP A 62 8.12 7.10 3.05
C ASP A 62 6.78 6.53 2.60
N ALA A 63 6.61 5.20 2.66
CA ALA A 63 5.36 4.56 2.31
C ALA A 63 4.25 4.79 3.36
N VAL A 64 4.62 5.22 4.57
CA VAL A 64 3.68 5.54 5.66
C VAL A 64 4.17 6.80 6.40
N PRO A 65 4.05 7.99 5.77
CA PRO A 65 4.56 9.24 6.34
C PRO A 65 4.03 9.54 7.74
N GLU A 66 2.76 9.23 8.00
CA GLU A 66 2.13 9.47 9.29
C GLU A 66 2.77 8.63 10.41
N TRP A 67 3.17 7.39 10.10
CA TRP A 67 3.92 6.56 11.03
C TRP A 67 5.33 7.11 11.23
N ARG A 68 6.03 7.48 10.16
CA ARG A 68 7.37 8.05 10.23
C ARG A 68 7.44 9.23 11.19
N ASP A 69 6.47 10.13 11.10
CA ASP A 69 6.45 11.35 11.91
C ASP A 69 6.38 11.04 13.41
N MET A 70 5.80 9.90 13.77
CA MET A 70 5.65 9.43 15.15
C MET A 70 6.65 8.35 15.57
N ALA A 71 7.35 7.72 14.63
CA ALA A 71 8.15 6.52 14.83
C ALA A 71 9.27 6.76 15.86
N VAL A 72 9.21 6.02 16.98
CA VAL A 72 10.21 6.09 18.04
C VAL A 72 11.59 5.65 17.51
N GLU A 73 11.63 4.62 16.66
CA GLU A 73 12.89 4.09 16.10
C GLU A 73 13.63 5.08 15.20
N LEU A 74 12.92 6.05 14.59
CA LEU A 74 13.53 7.11 13.77
C LEU A 74 14.01 8.30 14.59
N ARG A 75 13.49 8.47 15.82
CA ARG A 75 14.00 9.46 16.79
C ARG A 75 15.24 8.94 17.50
N GLY A 76 15.36 7.63 17.67
CA GLY A 76 16.56 6.94 18.13
C GLY A 76 17.61 6.80 17.02
N ARG A 77 18.90 6.82 17.35
CA ARG A 77 19.99 6.78 16.35
C ARG A 77 20.19 5.41 15.67
N ARG A 78 19.22 4.48 15.74
CA ARG A 78 19.41 3.12 15.20
C ARG A 78 18.07 2.42 14.91
N ARG A 79 17.52 2.68 13.72
CA ARG A 79 16.54 1.80 13.10
C ARG A 79 17.22 0.51 12.66
N PRO A 80 16.70 -0.68 12.99
CA PRO A 80 17.19 -1.95 12.43
C PRO A 80 17.10 -1.96 10.91
N ASP A 81 18.04 -2.63 10.24
CA ASP A 81 17.97 -2.80 8.80
C ASP A 81 16.75 -3.65 8.43
N VAL A 82 15.99 -3.16 7.44
CA VAL A 82 14.89 -3.93 6.85
C VAL A 82 15.47 -4.77 5.72
N PRO A 83 15.28 -6.11 5.71
CA PRO A 83 15.69 -6.96 4.60
C PRO A 83 15.12 -6.45 3.28
N VAL A 84 15.87 -6.59 2.19
CA VAL A 84 15.32 -6.30 0.86
C VAL A 84 14.30 -7.38 0.54
N VAL A 85 13.05 -6.96 0.36
CA VAL A 85 11.92 -7.85 0.09
C VAL A 85 11.37 -7.56 -1.30
N HIS A 86 11.17 -8.60 -2.11
CA HIS A 86 10.69 -8.44 -3.49
C HIS A 86 9.23 -8.83 -3.68
N GLN A 87 8.67 -9.61 -2.76
CA GLN A 87 7.30 -10.12 -2.83
C GLN A 87 6.54 -9.88 -1.53
N VAL A 88 5.20 -9.88 -1.60
CA VAL A 88 4.37 -9.65 -0.42
C VAL A 88 4.50 -10.82 0.56
N GLU A 89 4.55 -12.04 0.03
CA GLU A 89 4.67 -13.29 0.77
C GLU A 89 5.93 -13.31 1.62
N GLU A 90 7.08 -12.94 1.05
CA GLU A 90 8.35 -12.81 1.77
C GLU A 90 8.27 -11.76 2.90
N LYS A 91 7.55 -10.65 2.66
CA LYS A 91 7.30 -9.64 3.70
C LYS A 91 6.46 -10.22 4.84
N LEU A 92 5.46 -11.01 4.51
CA LEU A 92 4.57 -11.64 5.50
C LEU A 92 5.30 -12.74 6.29
N GLU A 93 6.30 -13.42 5.73
CA GLU A 93 7.16 -14.33 6.50
C GLU A 93 7.94 -13.57 7.58
N LEU A 94 8.47 -12.37 7.27
CA LEU A 94 9.17 -11.55 8.27
C LEU A 94 8.22 -11.07 9.38
N VAL A 95 6.98 -10.73 9.03
CA VAL A 95 5.94 -10.39 10.01
C VAL A 95 5.64 -11.61 10.90
N ALA A 96 5.41 -12.79 10.31
CA ALA A 96 5.15 -14.02 11.06
C ALA A 96 6.33 -14.40 11.98
N ALA A 97 7.56 -14.17 11.52
CA ALA A 97 8.79 -14.35 12.30
C ALA A 97 9.00 -13.27 13.39
N LYS A 98 8.04 -12.35 13.58
CA LYS A 98 8.07 -11.27 14.58
C LYS A 98 9.23 -10.29 14.38
N ALA A 99 9.75 -10.17 13.16
CA ALA A 99 10.80 -9.20 12.84
C ALA A 99 10.28 -7.76 12.86
N GLY A 100 8.98 -7.56 12.66
CA GLY A 100 8.31 -6.27 12.69
C GLY A 100 6.90 -6.36 12.11
N VAL A 101 6.36 -5.22 11.69
CA VAL A 101 5.03 -5.07 11.09
C VAL A 101 5.14 -4.48 9.70
N CYS A 102 4.13 -4.65 8.85
CA CYS A 102 4.05 -3.92 7.58
C CYS A 102 2.65 -3.35 7.34
N VAL A 103 2.57 -2.26 6.58
CA VAL A 103 1.28 -1.65 6.20
C VAL A 103 1.01 -1.93 4.73
N LEU A 104 -0.11 -2.57 4.44
CA LEU A 104 -0.52 -2.97 3.10
C LEU A 104 -1.90 -2.40 2.74
N PRO A 105 -2.22 -2.27 1.45
CA PRO A 105 -3.60 -2.02 1.05
C PRO A 105 -4.51 -3.19 1.44
N LEU A 106 -5.75 -2.91 1.82
CA LEU A 106 -6.71 -3.92 2.26
C LEU A 106 -6.91 -5.02 1.22
N SER A 107 -6.96 -4.68 -0.08
CA SER A 107 -7.09 -5.68 -1.14
C SER A 107 -5.94 -6.70 -1.15
N THR A 108 -4.73 -6.25 -0.84
CA THR A 108 -3.53 -7.11 -0.79
C THR A 108 -3.59 -8.03 0.43
N ALA A 109 -3.95 -7.49 1.60
CA ALA A 109 -4.10 -8.27 2.82
C ALA A 109 -5.19 -9.35 2.71
N THR A 110 -6.32 -9.04 2.06
CA THR A 110 -7.40 -10.00 1.81
C THR A 110 -7.00 -11.09 0.82
N PHE A 111 -6.10 -10.82 -0.12
CA PHE A 111 -5.60 -11.81 -1.06
C PHE A 111 -4.54 -12.73 -0.43
N TYR A 112 -3.65 -12.17 0.38
CA TYR A 112 -2.54 -12.87 1.02
C TYR A 112 -2.82 -13.25 2.48
N THR A 113 -3.89 -14.02 2.70
CA THR A 113 -4.25 -14.49 4.04
C THR A 113 -3.37 -15.64 4.51
N ARG A 114 -2.97 -15.62 5.79
CA ARG A 114 -2.26 -16.73 6.45
C ARG A 114 -2.66 -16.78 7.94
N PRO A 115 -2.65 -17.96 8.58
CA PRO A 115 -3.21 -18.13 9.93
C PRO A 115 -2.39 -17.49 11.05
N ASP A 116 -1.11 -17.23 10.83
CA ASP A 116 -0.11 -16.71 11.76
C ASP A 116 0.11 -15.19 11.62
N VAL A 117 -0.65 -14.51 10.76
CA VAL A 117 -0.64 -13.04 10.58
C VAL A 117 -2.06 -12.50 10.56
N VAL A 118 -2.29 -11.41 11.29
CA VAL A 118 -3.57 -10.71 11.39
C VAL A 118 -3.48 -9.35 10.72
N ALA A 119 -4.50 -9.01 9.93
CA ALA A 119 -4.66 -7.70 9.32
C ALA A 119 -5.58 -6.83 10.18
N LEU A 120 -5.12 -5.64 10.57
CA LEU A 120 -5.87 -4.68 11.37
C LEU A 120 -6.02 -3.35 10.61
N PRO A 121 -7.23 -2.80 10.44
CA PRO A 121 -7.41 -1.45 9.92
C PRO A 121 -6.59 -0.42 10.70
N VAL A 122 -5.93 0.50 9.98
CA VAL A 122 -5.16 1.58 10.60
C VAL A 122 -5.91 2.90 10.44
N GLU A 123 -6.22 3.51 11.57
CA GLU A 123 -6.84 4.83 11.67
C GLU A 123 -5.76 5.93 11.72
N GLY A 124 -6.09 7.09 11.14
CA GLY A 124 -5.19 8.25 11.14
C GLY A 124 -4.08 8.20 10.10
N ILE A 125 -4.14 7.26 9.15
CA ILE A 125 -3.29 7.27 7.95
C ILE A 125 -4.16 7.47 6.70
N GLY A 126 -3.64 8.18 5.70
CA GLY A 126 -4.33 8.39 4.42
C GLY A 126 -4.64 7.05 3.73
N PRO A 127 -5.60 6.99 2.80
CA PRO A 127 -5.83 5.78 2.03
C PRO A 127 -4.69 5.56 1.01
N ASN A 128 -4.61 4.35 0.47
CA ASN A 128 -3.81 4.09 -0.72
C ASN A 128 -4.63 4.46 -1.96
N GLU A 129 -4.08 5.29 -2.85
CA GLU A 129 -4.80 5.75 -4.04
C GLU A 129 -4.40 4.93 -5.26
N VAL A 130 -5.39 4.31 -5.91
CA VAL A 130 -5.22 3.52 -7.13
C VAL A 130 -5.61 4.37 -8.33
N ALA A 131 -4.73 4.43 -9.31
CA ALA A 131 -4.91 5.24 -10.51
C ALA A 131 -4.58 4.45 -11.78
N LEU A 132 -5.10 4.92 -12.91
CA LEU A 132 -4.55 4.57 -14.23
C LEU A 132 -3.46 5.58 -14.59
N ALA A 133 -2.40 5.09 -15.21
CA ALA A 133 -1.35 5.91 -15.79
C ALA A 133 -1.09 5.50 -17.24
N TRP A 134 -0.84 6.49 -18.10
CA TRP A 134 -0.39 6.30 -19.48
C TRP A 134 0.57 7.44 -19.86
N THR A 135 1.31 7.27 -20.96
CA THR A 135 2.21 8.34 -21.44
C THR A 135 1.40 9.52 -21.98
N ALA A 136 1.71 10.73 -21.51
CA ALA A 136 0.95 11.94 -21.86
C ALA A 136 1.00 12.30 -23.36
N SER A 137 2.04 11.85 -24.06
CA SER A 137 2.17 12.01 -25.52
C SER A 137 1.19 11.14 -26.31
N ARG A 138 0.56 10.15 -25.68
CA ARG A 138 -0.27 9.15 -26.36
C ARG A 138 -1.74 9.53 -26.34
N ARG A 139 -2.20 10.20 -27.41
CA ARG A 139 -3.59 10.67 -27.56
C ARG A 139 -4.50 9.65 -28.26
N SER A 140 -4.57 8.43 -27.73
CA SER A 140 -5.42 7.38 -28.29
C SER A 140 -6.84 7.45 -27.72
N PRO A 141 -7.90 7.54 -28.55
CA PRO A 141 -9.29 7.49 -28.07
C PRO A 141 -9.60 6.21 -27.29
N LEU A 142 -8.93 5.09 -27.58
CA LEU A 142 -9.10 3.83 -26.86
C LEU A 142 -8.60 3.92 -25.41
N ILE A 143 -7.51 4.64 -25.16
CA ILE A 143 -6.97 4.83 -23.81
C ILE A 143 -7.95 5.67 -22.98
N HIS A 144 -8.43 6.78 -23.54
CA HIS A 144 -9.41 7.63 -22.87
C HIS A 144 -10.74 6.91 -22.63
N GLY A 145 -11.22 6.15 -23.63
CA GLY A 145 -12.42 5.32 -23.50
C GLY A 145 -12.27 4.24 -22.43
N PHE A 146 -11.13 3.54 -22.39
CA PHE A 146 -10.82 2.58 -21.33
C PHE A 146 -10.79 3.23 -19.95
N ALA A 147 -10.10 4.37 -19.82
CA ALA A 147 -9.99 5.08 -18.56
C ALA A 147 -11.34 5.59 -18.05
N GLN A 148 -12.24 6.01 -18.95
CA GLN A 148 -13.61 6.37 -18.62
C GLN A 148 -14.42 5.15 -18.15
N ALA A 149 -14.40 4.05 -18.92
CA ALA A 149 -15.14 2.84 -18.57
C ALA A 149 -14.68 2.22 -17.23
N ALA A 150 -13.37 2.25 -16.96
CA ALA A 150 -12.81 1.80 -15.69
C ALA A 150 -13.32 2.65 -14.51
N ALA A 151 -13.29 3.98 -14.65
CA ALA A 151 -13.81 4.88 -13.62
C ALA A 151 -15.31 4.65 -13.35
N GLU A 152 -16.12 4.53 -14.40
CA GLU A 152 -17.56 4.28 -14.27
C GLU A 152 -17.87 2.94 -13.59
N THR A 153 -17.12 1.88 -13.92
CA THR A 153 -17.32 0.54 -13.35
C THR A 153 -17.00 0.51 -11.86
N LEU A 154 -15.97 1.23 -11.43
CA LEU A 154 -15.50 1.24 -10.03
C LEU A 154 -16.33 2.18 -9.14
N THR A 155 -17.03 3.14 -9.73
CA THR A 155 -18.03 3.96 -9.01
C THR A 155 -19.39 3.29 -8.82
N ARG A 156 -19.66 2.17 -9.51
CA ARG A 156 -20.90 1.41 -9.32
C ARG A 156 -20.79 0.53 -8.07
N PRO A 157 -21.79 0.54 -7.16
CA PRO A 157 -21.83 -0.42 -6.07
C PRO A 157 -21.83 -1.84 -6.65
N ARG A 158 -21.01 -2.74 -6.08
CA ARG A 158 -21.04 -4.16 -6.45
C ARG A 158 -22.45 -4.71 -6.17
N PRO A 159 -23.04 -5.49 -7.10
CA PRO A 159 -24.36 -6.09 -6.93
C PRO A 159 -24.40 -7.11 -5.80
#